data_AF-A0A7S0LXX6-F1
#
_entry.id   AF-A0A7S0LXX6-F1
#
_cell.length_a   1.000
_cell.length_b   1.000
_cell.length_c   1.000
_cell.angle_alpha   90.00
_cell.angle_beta   90.00
_cell.angle_gamma   90.00
#
_symmetry.space_group_name_H-M   'P 1'
#
loop_
_entity.id
_entity.type
_entity.pdbx_description
1 polymer ?
#
loop_
_entity_poly.entity_id
_entity_poly.type
_entity_poly.pdbx_seq_one_letter_code
_entity_poly.pdbx_strand_id
1 'polypeptide(L)'
;MISIGFYTSVIEPHVQKIGKLTILKWVAYFSEIVVSSQIFGEIYDKIRFRIGKKTYCFAYGNANKCNFGVQMSFIGLLVSMYSLTLSVFLKYSNLPPIMKWGELELCAFRLGLWLVTGYRLDSWFKSKFIRKYKTSQSRPRDKLEKIQRMEKLIGPSVRKVSKMFSYTIFSLILSIGILCKEKWENYKEIKNEKKENN
;
A
#
# COMPACT_ATOMS: atom_id res chain seq x y z
N MET A 1 -14.73 -9.64 23.26
CA MET A 1 -13.98 -10.25 24.37
C MET A 1 -13.79 -11.71 24.00
N ILE A 2 -12.63 -12.09 23.46
CA ILE A 2 -12.36 -13.50 23.11
C ILE A 2 -12.02 -14.19 24.42
N SER A 3 -12.84 -15.17 24.82
CA SER A 3 -12.65 -15.92 26.07
C SER A 3 -11.30 -16.64 26.05
N ILE A 4 -10.54 -16.54 27.15
CA ILE A 4 -9.18 -17.08 27.31
C ILE A 4 -9.11 -18.57 26.91
N GLY A 5 -10.17 -19.35 27.19
CA GLY A 5 -10.26 -20.75 26.78
C GLY A 5 -10.32 -20.98 25.26
N PHE A 6 -10.92 -20.07 24.49
CA PHE A 6 -10.97 -20.19 23.02
C PHE A 6 -9.60 -19.88 22.39
N TYR A 7 -8.85 -18.96 23.00
CA TYR A 7 -7.49 -18.65 22.57
C TYR A 7 -6.54 -19.83 22.78
N THR A 8 -6.56 -20.45 23.97
CA THR A 8 -5.66 -21.56 24.30
C THR A 8 -6.05 -22.88 23.61
N SER A 9 -7.34 -23.17 23.42
CA SER A 9 -7.77 -24.46 22.86
C SER A 9 -7.83 -24.50 21.33
N VAL A 10 -8.05 -23.36 20.66
CA VAL A 10 -8.23 -23.31 19.20
C VAL A 10 -7.14 -22.49 18.52
N ILE A 11 -6.87 -21.28 19.01
CA ILE A 11 -6.00 -20.33 18.30
C ILE A 11 -4.52 -20.70 18.49
N GLU A 12 -4.09 -20.92 19.73
CA GLU A 12 -2.69 -21.20 20.08
C GLU A 12 -2.07 -22.41 19.36
N PRO A 13 -2.71 -23.60 19.28
CA PRO A 13 -2.15 -24.74 18.56
C PRO A 13 -2.05 -24.49 17.05
N HIS A 14 -3.00 -23.77 16.45
CA HIS A 14 -2.92 -23.37 15.05
C HIS A 14 -1.82 -22.31 14.81
N VAL A 15 -1.64 -21.36 15.73
CA VAL A 15 -0.60 -20.33 15.67
C VAL A 15 0.80 -20.95 15.77
N GLN A 16 1.00 -21.94 16.64
CA GLN A 16 2.26 -22.67 16.74
C GLN A 16 2.57 -23.46 15.46
N LYS A 17 1.56 -24.08 14.83
CA LYS A 17 1.71 -24.83 13.57
C LYS A 17 2.02 -23.93 12.36
N ILE A 18 1.43 -22.74 12.31
CA ILE A 18 1.65 -21.78 11.20
C ILE A 18 2.98 -21.06 11.37
N GLY A 19 3.33 -20.69 12.60
CA GLY A 19 4.50 -19.89 12.93
C GLY A 19 4.14 -18.41 13.15
N LYS A 20 4.62 -17.83 14.25
CA LYS A 20 4.31 -16.44 14.65
C LYS A 20 4.75 -15.42 13.61
N LEU A 21 5.90 -15.63 12.96
CA LEU A 21 6.42 -14.73 11.91
C LEU A 21 5.54 -14.72 10.66
N THR A 22 5.05 -15.90 10.25
CA THR A 22 4.17 -16.03 9.09
C THR A 22 2.82 -15.36 9.31
N ILE A 23 2.26 -15.45 10.52
CA ILE A 23 1.03 -14.72 10.89
C ILE A 23 1.27 -13.21 10.87
N LEU A 24 2.38 -12.74 11.45
CA LEU A 24 2.72 -11.31 11.44
C LEU A 24 2.88 -10.78 10.01
N LYS A 25 3.49 -11.57 9.12
CA LYS A 25 3.60 -11.29 7.69
C LYS A 25 2.23 -11.18 7.02
N TRP A 26 1.31 -12.11 7.28
CA TRP A 26 -0.04 -12.05 6.72
C TRP A 26 -0.83 -10.85 7.21
N VAL A 27 -0.69 -10.49 8.49
CA VAL A 27 -1.30 -9.27 9.05
C VAL A 27 -0.75 -8.02 8.36
N ALA A 28 0.55 -7.96 8.09
CA ALA A 28 1.16 -6.84 7.36
C ALA A 28 0.67 -6.75 5.91
N TYR A 29 0.54 -7.88 5.20
CA TYR A 29 -0.06 -7.90 3.86
C TYR A 29 -1.53 -7.51 3.86
N PHE A 30 -2.29 -7.98 4.86
CA PHE A 30 -3.70 -7.61 4.99
C PHE A 30 -3.89 -6.12 5.28
N SER A 31 -3.07 -5.54 6.17
CA SER A 31 -3.12 -4.11 6.46
C SER A 31 -2.77 -3.28 5.22
N GLU A 32 -1.80 -3.73 4.41
CA GLU A 32 -1.48 -3.10 3.14
C GLU A 32 -2.65 -3.14 2.16
N ILE A 33 -3.36 -4.28 2.04
CA ILE A 33 -4.55 -4.41 1.18
C ILE A 33 -5.63 -3.39 1.58
N VAL A 34 -5.93 -3.29 2.88
CA VAL A 34 -6.93 -2.34 3.39
C VAL A 34 -6.55 -0.90 3.05
N VAL A 35 -5.30 -0.52 3.31
CA VAL A 35 -4.85 0.86 3.05
C VAL A 35 -4.77 1.15 1.55
N SER A 36 -4.32 0.19 0.74
CA SER A 36 -4.27 0.32 -0.72
C SER A 36 -5.66 0.50 -1.32
N SER A 37 -6.65 -0.25 -0.82
CA SER A 37 -8.06 -0.10 -1.19
C SER A 37 -8.60 1.30 -0.83
N GLN A 38 -8.25 1.81 0.36
CA GLN A 38 -8.62 3.16 0.77
C GLN A 38 -7.98 4.26 -0.10
N ILE A 39 -6.71 4.11 -0.48
CA ILE A 39 -6.03 5.03 -1.41
C ILE A 39 -6.76 5.02 -2.75
N PHE A 40 -7.02 3.82 -3.30
CA PHE A 40 -7.75 3.67 -4.55
C PHE A 40 -9.12 4.36 -4.50
N GLY A 41 -9.93 4.08 -3.47
CA GLY A 41 -11.26 4.67 -3.30
C GLY A 41 -11.20 6.19 -3.13
N GLU A 42 -10.28 6.71 -2.32
CA GLU A 42 -10.16 8.16 -2.10
C GLU A 42 -9.75 8.89 -3.40
N ILE A 43 -8.89 8.30 -4.23
CA ILE A 43 -8.52 8.87 -5.53
C ILE A 43 -9.69 8.76 -6.52
N TYR A 44 -10.34 7.59 -6.60
CA TYR A 44 -11.39 7.32 -7.58
C TYR A 44 -12.69 8.06 -7.30
N ASP A 45 -13.13 8.11 -6.04
CA ASP A 45 -14.44 8.67 -5.66
C ASP A 45 -14.39 10.16 -5.36
N LYS A 46 -13.32 10.63 -4.71
CA LYS A 46 -13.28 12.03 -4.20
C LYS A 46 -12.37 12.95 -5.00
N ILE A 47 -11.22 12.45 -5.45
CA ILE A 47 -10.24 13.29 -6.15
C ILE A 47 -10.54 13.36 -7.66
N ARG A 48 -11.04 12.25 -8.23
CA ARG A 48 -11.60 12.17 -9.57
C ARG A 48 -13.10 12.47 -9.51
N PHE A 49 -13.54 13.48 -10.25
CA PHE A 49 -14.95 13.87 -10.29
C PHE A 49 -15.49 13.70 -11.72
N ARG A 50 -16.66 13.08 -11.89
CA ARG A 50 -17.27 12.87 -13.21
C ARG A 50 -18.57 13.69 -13.30
N ILE A 51 -18.64 14.61 -14.26
CA ILE A 51 -19.87 15.37 -14.58
C ILE A 51 -20.27 15.00 -16.00
N GLY A 52 -21.37 14.26 -16.13
CA GLY A 52 -21.82 13.72 -17.42
C GLY A 52 -20.74 12.86 -18.09
N LYS A 53 -20.35 13.24 -19.31
CA LYS A 53 -19.30 12.54 -20.08
C LYS A 53 -17.87 13.02 -19.78
N LYS A 54 -17.69 14.09 -18.99
CA LYS A 54 -16.37 14.68 -18.72
C LYS A 54 -15.82 14.24 -17.36
N THR A 55 -14.56 13.83 -17.35
CA THR A 55 -13.81 13.50 -16.12
C THR A 55 -12.92 14.68 -15.75
N TYR A 56 -13.04 15.15 -14.51
CA TYR A 56 -12.27 16.25 -13.94
C TYR A 56 -11.37 15.74 -12.82
N CYS A 57 -10.17 16.31 -12.73
CA CYS A 57 -9.19 15.98 -11.70
C CYS A 57 -8.80 17.24 -10.94
N PHE A 58 -9.52 17.50 -9.85
CA PHE A 58 -9.35 18.75 -9.10
C PHE A 58 -8.04 18.81 -8.30
N ALA A 59 -7.43 17.67 -7.93
CA ALA A 59 -6.13 17.68 -7.25
C ALA A 59 -4.94 17.83 -8.22
N TYR A 60 -4.91 17.07 -9.33
CA TYR A 60 -3.69 16.92 -10.14
C TYR A 60 -3.73 17.66 -11.49
N GLY A 61 -4.87 18.23 -11.86
CA GLY A 61 -5.00 19.19 -12.98
C GLY A 61 -5.40 18.59 -14.31
N ASN A 62 -5.29 17.27 -14.49
CA ASN A 62 -5.76 16.57 -15.69
C ASN A 62 -6.31 15.18 -15.30
N ALA A 63 -7.36 14.73 -15.98
CA ALA A 63 -7.93 13.38 -15.85
C ALA A 63 -6.88 12.27 -15.99
N ASN A 64 -5.92 12.41 -16.91
CA ASN A 64 -4.86 11.40 -17.11
C ASN A 64 -4.02 11.17 -15.84
N LYS A 65 -3.77 12.22 -15.06
CA LYS A 65 -3.01 12.13 -13.80
C LYS A 65 -3.80 11.46 -12.68
N CYS A 66 -5.11 11.72 -12.60
CA CYS A 66 -6.00 10.97 -11.71
C CYS A 66 -6.09 9.50 -12.13
N ASN A 67 -6.22 9.22 -13.43
CA ASN A 67 -6.27 7.86 -13.95
C ASN A 67 -4.97 7.09 -13.66
N PHE A 68 -3.81 7.73 -13.78
CA PHE A 68 -2.54 7.16 -13.34
C PHE A 68 -2.57 6.76 -11.87
N GLY A 69 -3.03 7.65 -10.98
CA GLY A 69 -3.17 7.35 -9.55
C GLY A 69 -4.10 6.16 -9.29
N VAL A 70 -5.29 6.16 -9.92
CA VAL A 70 -6.25 5.06 -9.84
C VAL A 70 -5.64 3.74 -10.30
N GLN A 71 -5.01 3.72 -11.48
CA GLN A 71 -4.44 2.51 -12.08
C GLN A 71 -3.30 1.97 -11.22
N MET A 72 -2.37 2.83 -10.78
CA MET A 72 -1.25 2.39 -9.96
C MET A 72 -1.69 1.90 -8.58
N SER A 73 -2.66 2.58 -7.94
CA SER A 73 -3.23 2.09 -6.67
C SER A 73 -3.98 0.76 -6.84
N PHE A 74 -4.67 0.57 -7.96
CA PHE A 74 -5.33 -0.71 -8.28
C PHE A 74 -4.33 -1.84 -8.52
N ILE A 75 -3.26 -1.58 -9.28
CA ILE A 75 -2.15 -2.55 -9.46
C ILE A 75 -1.54 -2.91 -8.11
N GLY A 76 -1.28 -1.93 -7.24
CA GLY A 76 -0.73 -2.16 -5.90
C GLY A 76 -1.63 -3.04 -5.03
N LEU A 77 -2.96 -2.82 -5.11
CA LEU A 77 -3.96 -3.64 -4.44
C LEU A 77 -3.92 -5.09 -4.95
N LEU A 78 -3.97 -5.30 -6.27
CA LEU A 78 -3.95 -6.62 -6.89
C LEU A 78 -2.69 -7.41 -6.51
N VAL A 79 -1.53 -6.77 -6.58
CA VAL A 79 -0.25 -7.43 -6.23
C VAL A 79 -0.18 -7.75 -4.74
N SER A 80 -0.79 -6.93 -3.87
CA SER A 80 -0.86 -7.21 -2.44
C SER A 80 -1.79 -8.37 -2.11
N MET A 81 -2.96 -8.42 -2.76
CA MET A 81 -3.86 -9.57 -2.66
C MET A 81 -3.17 -10.85 -3.14
N TYR A 82 -2.50 -10.78 -4.29
CA TYR A 82 -1.72 -11.89 -4.84
C TYR A 82 -0.63 -12.37 -3.87
N SER A 83 0.14 -11.44 -3.27
CA SER A 83 1.20 -11.76 -2.31
C SER A 83 0.67 -12.49 -1.07
N LEU A 84 -0.46 -12.03 -0.52
CA LEU A 84 -1.11 -12.70 0.61
C LEU A 84 -1.60 -14.09 0.22
N THR A 85 -2.31 -14.22 -0.91
CA THR A 85 -2.80 -15.53 -1.35
C THR A 85 -1.65 -16.50 -1.62
N LEU A 86 -0.59 -16.06 -2.30
CA LEU A 86 0.57 -16.88 -2.58
C LEU A 86 1.22 -17.38 -1.29
N SER A 87 1.40 -16.49 -0.31
CA SER A 87 1.99 -16.84 0.98
C SER A 87 1.14 -17.84 1.78
N VAL A 88 -0.19 -17.72 1.71
CA VAL A 88 -1.13 -18.67 2.31
C VAL A 88 -1.05 -20.02 1.59
N PHE A 89 -1.17 -20.04 0.27
CA PHE A 89 -1.17 -21.28 -0.51
C PHE A 89 0.16 -22.03 -0.41
N LEU A 90 1.31 -21.35 -0.40
CA LEU A 90 2.61 -21.99 -0.21
C LEU A 90 2.71 -22.75 1.12
N LYS A 91 1.96 -22.34 2.15
CA LYS A 91 1.95 -23.02 3.45
C LYS A 91 1.14 -24.33 3.43
N TYR A 92 0.13 -24.43 2.56
CA TYR A 92 -0.82 -25.56 2.54
C TYR A 92 -0.74 -26.42 1.29
N SER A 93 -0.05 -25.97 0.23
CA SER A 93 -0.04 -26.65 -1.07
C SER A 93 1.25 -26.40 -1.83
N ASN A 94 1.71 -27.41 -2.56
CA ASN A 94 2.82 -27.27 -3.49
C ASN A 94 2.35 -26.58 -4.77
N LEU A 95 2.65 -25.29 -4.89
CA LEU A 95 2.34 -24.50 -6.08
C LEU A 95 3.28 -24.84 -7.25
N PRO A 96 2.78 -24.80 -8.50
CA PRO A 96 3.62 -24.97 -9.68
C PRO A 96 4.66 -23.85 -9.79
N PRO A 97 5.87 -24.13 -10.33
CA PRO A 97 6.99 -23.17 -10.34
C PRO A 97 6.66 -21.83 -11.01
N ILE A 98 5.78 -21.83 -12.03
CA ILE A 98 5.37 -20.63 -12.77
C ILE A 98 4.59 -19.64 -11.88
N MET A 99 3.93 -20.13 -10.83
CA MET A 99 3.20 -19.30 -9.86
C MET A 99 4.05 -18.90 -8.66
N LYS A 100 5.24 -19.51 -8.49
CA LYS A 100 6.18 -19.21 -7.40
C LYS A 100 7.00 -17.97 -7.72
N TRP A 101 6.36 -16.81 -7.63
CA TRP A 101 7.07 -15.53 -7.64
C TRP A 101 7.78 -15.34 -6.30
N GLY A 102 8.97 -14.73 -6.32
CA GLY A 102 9.71 -14.46 -5.09
C GLY A 102 8.94 -13.49 -4.19
N GLU A 103 8.62 -13.89 -2.96
CA GLU A 103 7.93 -12.99 -1.99
C GLU A 103 8.68 -11.66 -1.81
N LEU A 104 10.02 -11.69 -1.87
CA LEU A 104 10.87 -10.52 -1.77
C LEU A 104 10.81 -9.63 -3.03
N GLU A 105 10.72 -10.22 -4.22
CA GLU A 105 10.55 -9.48 -5.48
C GLU A 105 9.19 -8.79 -5.52
N LEU A 106 8.13 -9.46 -5.08
CA LEU A 106 6.79 -8.87 -4.96
C LEU A 106 6.77 -7.72 -3.94
N CYS A 107 7.48 -7.84 -2.82
CA CYS A 107 7.62 -6.73 -1.87
C CYS A 107 8.41 -5.56 -2.47
N ALA A 108 9.51 -5.82 -3.17
CA ALA A 108 10.31 -4.80 -3.83
C ALA A 108 9.52 -4.08 -4.94
N PHE A 109 8.76 -4.82 -5.75
CA PHE A 109 7.88 -4.27 -6.78
C PHE A 109 6.84 -3.33 -6.16
N ARG A 110 6.15 -3.77 -5.10
CA ARG A 110 5.15 -2.93 -4.40
C ARG A 110 5.79 -1.69 -3.80
N LEU A 111 6.97 -1.80 -3.19
CA LEU A 111 7.70 -0.66 -2.64
C LEU A 111 8.04 0.36 -3.74
N GLY A 112 8.58 -0.10 -4.86
CA GLY A 112 8.86 0.75 -6.02
C GLY A 112 7.59 1.42 -6.58
N LEU A 113 6.50 0.66 -6.70
CA LEU A 113 5.20 1.15 -7.16
C LEU A 113 4.69 2.29 -6.27
N TRP A 114 4.70 2.13 -4.94
CA TRP A 114 4.22 3.14 -4.01
C TRP A 114 5.12 4.37 -3.97
N LEU A 115 6.44 4.20 -4.02
CA LEU A 115 7.40 5.32 -4.10
C LEU A 115 7.17 6.17 -5.35
N VAL A 116 7.09 5.53 -6.52
CA VAL A 116 6.87 6.23 -7.80
C VAL A 116 5.51 6.92 -7.81
N THR A 117 4.45 6.21 -7.38
CA THR A 117 3.09 6.74 -7.39
C THR A 117 2.94 7.92 -6.45
N GLY A 118 3.38 7.77 -5.19
CA GLY A 118 3.32 8.83 -4.19
C GLY A 118 4.09 10.07 -4.63
N TYR A 119 5.32 9.90 -5.11
CA TYR A 119 6.16 11.01 -5.59
C TYR A 119 5.52 11.75 -6.76
N ARG A 120 5.00 11.03 -7.77
CA ARG A 120 4.37 11.64 -8.94
C ARG A 120 3.11 12.43 -8.58
N LEU A 121 2.24 11.85 -7.76
CA LEU A 121 0.99 12.50 -7.34
C LEU A 121 1.27 13.76 -6.50
N ASP A 122 2.21 13.69 -5.55
CA ASP A 122 2.61 14.85 -4.73
C ASP A 122 3.23 15.96 -5.58
N SER A 123 4.17 15.61 -6.47
CA SER A 123 4.80 16.55 -7.41
C SER A 123 3.75 17.24 -8.30
N TRP A 124 2.78 16.50 -8.82
CA TRP A 124 1.72 17.08 -9.64
C TRP A 124 0.77 17.97 -8.84
N PHE A 125 0.45 17.61 -7.60
CA PHE A 125 -0.35 18.44 -6.71
C PHE A 125 0.36 19.77 -6.44
N LYS A 126 1.62 19.73 -5.99
CA LYS A 126 2.45 20.94 -5.74
C LYS A 126 2.56 21.80 -7.00
N SER A 127 2.87 21.19 -8.14
CA SER A 127 2.98 21.90 -9.42
C SER A 127 1.68 22.60 -9.83
N LYS A 128 0.52 21.97 -9.59
CA LYS A 128 -0.79 22.57 -9.87
C LYS A 128 -1.03 23.78 -8.98
N PHE A 129 -0.77 23.66 -7.67
CA PHE A 129 -0.92 24.76 -6.72
C PHE A 129 -0.01 25.92 -7.10
N ILE A 130 1.27 25.67 -7.36
CA ILE A 130 2.22 26.71 -7.77
C ILE A 130 1.73 27.41 -9.05
N ARG A 131 1.40 26.66 -10.11
CA ARG A 131 0.95 27.27 -11.38
C ARG A 131 -0.33 28.09 -11.24
N LYS A 132 -1.32 27.61 -10.47
CA LYS A 132 -2.59 28.32 -10.30
C LYS A 132 -2.45 29.64 -9.54
N TYR A 133 -1.46 29.72 -8.65
CA TYR A 133 -1.26 30.89 -7.77
C TYR A 133 -0.02 31.73 -8.09
N LYS A 134 0.82 31.34 -9.05
CA LYS A 134 1.97 32.14 -9.50
C LYS A 134 1.57 33.28 -10.46
N THR A 135 0.49 33.11 -11.24
CA THR A 135 0.17 33.96 -12.41
C THR A 135 -1.13 34.76 -12.32
N SER A 136 -1.75 34.93 -11.14
CA SER A 136 -3.04 35.64 -11.07
C SER A 136 -2.87 37.16 -11.04
N GLN A 137 -3.35 37.86 -12.07
CA GLN A 137 -3.63 39.32 -12.07
C GLN A 137 -4.79 39.73 -11.12
N SER A 138 -5.20 38.85 -10.19
CA SER A 138 -6.36 39.06 -9.30
C SER A 138 -5.95 39.75 -8.00
N ARG A 139 -6.89 40.48 -7.38
CA ARG A 139 -6.71 41.08 -6.04
C ARG A 139 -6.30 40.01 -5.02
N PRO A 140 -5.39 40.30 -4.07
CA PRO A 140 -4.88 39.32 -3.11
C PRO A 140 -5.94 38.59 -2.27
N ARG A 141 -7.05 39.27 -1.94
CA ARG A 141 -8.18 38.68 -1.16
C ARG A 141 -8.90 37.56 -1.92
N ASP A 142 -9.23 37.78 -3.20
CA ASP A 142 -9.91 36.77 -4.03
C ASP A 142 -9.04 35.53 -4.25
N LYS A 143 -7.72 35.71 -4.25
CA LYS A 143 -6.74 34.63 -4.32
C LYS A 143 -6.78 33.77 -3.06
N LEU A 144 -6.77 34.40 -1.89
CA LEU A 144 -6.86 33.71 -0.58
C LEU A 144 -8.16 32.91 -0.45
N GLU A 145 -9.31 33.49 -0.83
CA GLU A 145 -10.58 32.76 -0.77
C GLU A 145 -10.62 31.55 -1.71
N LYS A 146 -10.04 31.66 -2.92
CA LYS A 146 -9.96 30.54 -3.87
C LYS A 146 -9.02 29.44 -3.36
N ILE A 147 -7.92 29.80 -2.70
CA ILE A 147 -7.02 28.85 -2.02
C ILE A 147 -7.79 28.13 -0.92
N GLN A 148 -8.45 28.87 -0.02
CA GLN A 148 -9.21 28.31 1.10
C GLN A 148 -10.34 27.39 0.64
N ARG A 149 -11.07 27.76 -0.42
CA ARG A 149 -12.12 26.90 -1.01
C ARG A 149 -11.54 25.60 -1.57
N MET A 150 -10.44 25.66 -2.34
CA MET A 150 -9.80 24.45 -2.86
C MET A 150 -9.21 23.58 -1.74
N GLU A 151 -8.64 24.20 -0.73
CA GLU A 151 -8.11 23.50 0.44
C GLU A 151 -9.21 22.81 1.22
N LYS A 152 -10.36 23.47 1.44
CA LYS A 152 -11.51 22.87 2.12
C LYS A 152 -12.13 21.70 1.35
N LEU A 153 -12.16 21.79 0.01
CA LEU A 153 -12.78 20.77 -0.84
C LEU A 153 -11.90 19.53 -1.08
N ILE A 154 -10.59 19.71 -1.30
CA ILE A 154 -9.69 18.62 -1.78
C ILE A 154 -8.49 18.40 -0.87
N GLY A 155 -8.10 19.42 -0.09
CA GLY A 155 -6.92 19.39 0.77
C GLY A 155 -6.91 18.25 1.80
N PRO A 156 -8.02 17.96 2.51
CA PRO A 156 -8.10 16.82 3.42
C PRO A 156 -7.85 15.48 2.72
N SER A 157 -8.48 15.22 1.57
CA SER A 157 -8.35 13.97 0.82
C SER A 157 -6.93 13.75 0.30
N VAL A 158 -6.29 14.79 -0.25
CA VAL A 158 -4.91 14.67 -0.74
C VAL A 158 -3.93 14.43 0.41
N ARG A 159 -4.09 15.12 1.55
CA ARG A 159 -3.28 14.88 2.75
C ARG A 159 -3.50 13.47 3.30
N LYS A 160 -4.74 12.99 3.31
CA LYS A 160 -5.09 11.63 3.72
C LYS A 160 -4.42 10.58 2.82
N VAL A 161 -4.52 10.74 1.50
CA VAL A 161 -3.84 9.87 0.52
C VAL A 161 -2.33 9.89 0.72
N SER A 162 -1.72 11.06 0.94
CA SER A 162 -0.28 11.17 1.22
C SER A 162 0.13 10.42 2.49
N LYS A 163 -0.62 10.55 3.59
CA LYS A 163 -0.38 9.79 4.83
C LYS A 163 -0.52 8.29 4.62
N MET A 164 -1.52 7.87 3.84
CA MET A 164 -1.73 6.46 3.51
C MET A 164 -0.58 5.87 2.70
N PHE A 165 -0.01 6.62 1.74
CA PHE A 165 1.20 6.21 1.03
C PHE A 165 2.40 6.01 1.99
N SER A 166 2.58 6.90 2.96
CA SER A 166 3.64 6.72 3.97
C SER A 166 3.42 5.46 4.80
N TYR A 167 2.17 5.15 5.14
CA TYR A 167 1.82 3.94 5.87
C TYR A 167 2.07 2.66 5.04
N THR A 168 1.71 2.65 3.75
CA THR A 168 1.98 1.46 2.89
C THR A 168 3.47 1.22 2.76
N ILE A 169 4.29 2.27 2.60
CA ILE A 169 5.76 2.15 2.58
C ILE A 169 6.27 1.58 3.91
N PHE A 170 5.79 2.07 5.05
CA PHE A 170 6.17 1.54 6.36
C PHE A 170 5.80 0.06 6.53
N SER A 171 4.57 -0.32 6.16
CA SER A 171 4.11 -1.72 6.21
C SER A 171 4.97 -2.64 5.34
N LEU A 172 5.40 -2.17 4.16
CA LEU A 172 6.27 -2.93 3.27
C LEU A 172 7.69 -3.08 3.82
N ILE A 173 8.26 -2.03 4.42
CA ILE A 173 9.56 -2.12 5.09
C ILE A 173 9.50 -3.15 6.24
N LEU A 174 8.42 -3.12 7.04
CA LEU A 174 8.19 -4.11 8.08
C LEU A 174 8.09 -5.53 7.51
N SER A 175 7.34 -5.71 6.42
CA SER A 175 7.20 -7.00 5.74
C SER A 175 8.53 -7.53 5.21
N ILE A 176 9.37 -6.67 4.64
CA ILE A 176 10.72 -7.03 4.19
C ILE A 176 11.58 -7.46 5.38
N GLY A 177 11.52 -6.74 6.50
CA GLY A 177 12.23 -7.10 7.73
C GLY A 177 11.84 -8.48 8.25
N ILE A 178 10.54 -8.81 8.24
CA ILE A 178 10.04 -10.13 8.63
C ILE A 178 10.56 -11.22 7.69
N LEU A 179 10.52 -11.00 6.37
CA LEU A 179 11.01 -11.96 5.37
C LEU A 179 12.52 -12.21 5.51
N CYS A 180 13.31 -11.17 5.73
CA CYS A 180 14.75 -11.30 5.96
C CYS A 180 15.03 -12.10 7.23
N LYS A 181 14.24 -11.89 8.29
CA LYS A 181 14.35 -12.65 9.53
C LYS A 181 14.00 -14.13 9.35
N GLU A 182 12.89 -14.45 8.67
CA GLU A 182 12.50 -15.85 8.35
C GLU A 182 13.61 -16.56 7.56
N LYS A 183 14.17 -15.91 6.52
CA LYS A 183 15.27 -16.49 5.74
C LYS A 183 16.53 -16.72 6.57
N TRP A 184 16.84 -15.82 7.50
CA TRP A 184 18.02 -15.92 8.34
C TRP A 184 17.91 -17.04 9.38
N GLU A 185 16.72 -17.23 9.98
CA GLU A 185 16.44 -18.33 10.90
C GLU A 185 16.56 -19.68 10.19
N ASN A 186 15.92 -19.84 9.02
CA ASN A 186 16.03 -21.06 8.21
C ASN A 186 17.48 -21.36 7.79
N TYR A 187 18.26 -20.35 7.44
CA TYR A 187 19.68 -20.53 7.08
C TYR A 187 20.52 -21.03 8.27
N LYS A 188 20.23 -20.56 9.49
CA LYS A 188 20.90 -21.03 10.71
C LYS A 188 20.56 -22.48 11.01
N GLU A 189 19.31 -22.88 10.88
CA GLU A 189 18.87 -24.27 11.10
C GLU A 189 19.58 -25.23 10.15
N ILE A 190 19.58 -24.94 8.84
CA ILE A 190 20.27 -25.76 7.82
C ILE A 190 21.79 -25.85 8.10
N LYS A 191 22.39 -24.78 8.60
CA LYS A 191 23.82 -24.75 8.93
C LYS A 191 24.14 -25.57 10.19
N ASN A 192 23.23 -25.62 11.16
CA ASN A 192 23.39 -26.41 12.37
C ASN A 192 23.17 -27.91 12.08
N GLU A 193 22.16 -28.27 11.28
CA GLU A 193 21.95 -29.66 10.83
C GLU A 193 23.14 -30.21 10.04
N LYS A 194 23.81 -29.37 9.24
CA LYS A 194 25.06 -29.75 8.53
C LYS A 194 26.27 -29.91 9.45
N LYS A 195 26.25 -29.34 10.65
CA LYS A 195 27.32 -29.48 11.65
C LYS A 195 27.12 -30.70 12.56
N GLU A 196 25.89 -31.13 12.77
CA GLU A 196 25.59 -32.34 13.56
C GLU A 196 25.76 -33.63 12.76
N ASN A 197 25.70 -33.55 11.42
CA ASN A 197 25.89 -34.69 10.51
C ASN A 197 27.35 -34.88 10.00
N ASN A 198 28.31 -34.11 10.52
CA ASN A 198 29.75 -34.18 10.21
C ASN A 198 30.54 -34.34 11.51
#